data_AF-A0AAV0Y4S0-F1
#
_entry.id   AF-A0AAV0Y4S0-F1
#
_cell.length_a   1.000
_cell.length_b   1.000
_cell.length_c   1.000
_cell.angle_alpha   90.00
_cell.angle_beta   90.00
_cell.angle_gamma   90.00
#
_symmetry.space_group_name_H-M   'P 1'
#
loop_
_entity.id
_entity.type
_entity.pdbx_description
1 polymer ?
#
loop_
_entity_poly.entity_id
_entity_poly.type
_entity_poly.pdbx_seq_one_letter_code
_entity_poly.pdbx_strand_id
1 'polypeptide(L)'
;MPGHRCIVPGCKSGYDSCVNKYHFFTVPKDLAKLELWKKAIPRKEFVFKPRQVVCELHFHEEDIIRTKKITDINGKIVVEVLYR
;
A
#
# COMPACT_ATOMS: atom_id res chain seq x y z
N MET A 1 11.15 15.36 2.31
CA MET A 1 10.20 14.57 3.13
C MET A 1 10.66 13.13 3.07
N PRO A 2 10.82 12.39 4.19
CA PRO A 2 11.24 11.00 4.12
C PRO A 2 10.21 10.22 3.30
N GLY A 3 10.63 9.67 2.16
CA GLY A 3 9.77 8.87 1.29
C GLY A 3 9.18 7.70 2.07
N HIS A 4 7.95 7.31 1.73
CA HIS A 4 7.33 6.11 2.28
C HIS A 4 8.19 4.89 1.90
N ARG A 5 8.93 4.31 2.86
CA ARG A 5 9.75 3.11 2.66
C ARG A 5 8.94 1.87 3.01
N CYS A 6 8.98 0.86 2.13
CA CYS A 6 8.33 -0.42 2.39
C CYS A 6 8.89 -1.07 3.67
N ILE A 7 8.03 -1.56 4.55
CA ILE A 7 8.45 -2.20 5.80
C ILE A 7 8.89 -3.66 5.66
N VAL A 8 8.61 -4.28 4.51
CA VAL A 8 8.98 -5.68 4.25
C VAL A 8 10.51 -5.81 4.23
N PRO A 9 11.10 -6.71 5.04
CA PRO A 9 12.55 -6.91 5.08
C PRO A 9 13.14 -7.15 3.70
N GLY A 10 14.24 -6.45 3.38
CA GLY A 10 14.93 -6.58 2.10
C GLY A 10 14.30 -5.83 0.92
N CYS A 11 13.07 -5.31 1.05
CA CYS A 11 12.45 -4.52 0.01
C CYS A 11 13.09 -3.13 -0.09
N LYS A 12 13.48 -2.72 -1.30
CA LYS A 12 14.11 -1.42 -1.59
C LYS A 12 13.11 -0.36 -2.09
N SER A 13 11.84 -0.70 -2.22
CA SER A 13 10.81 0.24 -2.69
C SER A 13 10.69 1.45 -1.76
N GLY A 14 10.77 2.64 -2.35
CA GLY A 14 10.71 3.92 -1.63
C GLY A 14 12.04 4.38 -1.00
N TYR A 15 13.13 3.64 -1.20
CA TYR A 15 14.48 4.15 -0.95
C TYR A 15 14.93 5.07 -2.08
N ASP A 16 15.83 6.00 -1.77
CA ASP A 16 16.35 6.97 -2.75
C ASP A 16 17.09 6.29 -3.93
N SER A 17 17.57 5.06 -3.73
CA SER A 17 18.19 4.23 -4.76
C SER A 17 17.19 3.52 -5.69
N CYS A 18 15.89 3.55 -5.38
CA CYS A 18 14.86 2.93 -6.18
C CYS A 18 14.34 3.94 -7.22
N VAL A 19 14.67 3.70 -8.49
CA VAL A 19 14.22 4.55 -9.62
C VAL A 19 12.73 4.34 -9.92
N ASN A 20 12.23 3.11 -9.74
CA ASN A 20 10.85 2.75 -10.01
C ASN A 20 9.91 3.31 -8.93
N LYS A 21 8.74 3.77 -9.37
CA LYS A 21 7.65 4.18 -8.48
C LYS A 21 6.68 3.03 -8.31
N TYR A 22 6.24 2.82 -7.08
CA TYR A 22 5.26 1.81 -6.72
C TYR A 22 4.14 2.45 -5.90
N HIS A 23 2.96 1.85 -5.98
CA HIS A 23 1.89 2.14 -5.05
C HIS A 23 2.20 1.53 -3.67
N PHE A 24 1.73 2.21 -2.64
CA PHE A 24 1.96 1.84 -1.25
C PHE A 24 0.63 1.73 -0.51
N PHE A 25 0.47 0.64 0.24
CA PHE A 25 -0.66 0.39 1.11
C PHE A 25 -0.25 0.65 2.55
N THR A 26 -0.96 1.56 3.20
CA THR A 26 -0.73 1.87 4.61
C THR A 26 -1.17 0.71 5.49
N VAL A 27 -0.44 0.49 6.58
CA VAL A 27 -0.82 -0.49 7.61
C VAL A 27 -2.29 -0.30 8.00
N PRO A 28 -3.11 -1.38 7.97
CA PRO A 28 -4.52 -1.29 8.27
C PRO A 28 -4.76 -0.85 9.71
N LYS A 29 -5.77 0.00 9.92
CA LYS A 29 -6.26 0.36 11.26
C LYS A 29 -7.09 -0.77 11.89
N ASP A 30 -7.69 -1.60 11.04
CA ASP A 30 -8.45 -2.77 11.45
C ASP A 30 -7.52 -3.81 12.09
N LEU A 31 -7.86 -4.24 13.31
CA LEU A 31 -7.02 -5.14 14.10
C LEU A 31 -6.91 -6.53 13.48
N ALA A 32 -7.98 -7.05 12.87
CA ALA A 32 -7.95 -8.38 12.26
C ALA A 32 -7.01 -8.40 11.04
N LYS A 33 -7.08 -7.40 10.17
CA LYS A 33 -6.13 -7.23 9.06
C LYS A 33 -4.71 -6.97 9.53
N LEU A 34 -4.53 -6.21 10.62
CA LEU A 34 -3.22 -5.97 11.20
C LEU A 34 -2.57 -7.27 11.70
N GLU A 35 -3.33 -8.16 12.34
CA GLU A 35 -2.83 -9.47 12.76
C GLU A 35 -2.42 -10.35 11.56
N LEU A 36 -3.15 -10.28 10.44
CA LEU A 36 -2.74 -10.95 9.20
C LEU A 36 -1.41 -10.40 8.66
N TRP A 37 -1.23 -9.08 8.68
CA TRP A 37 0.03 -8.45 8.25
C TRP A 37 1.20 -8.82 9.16
N LYS A 38 0.99 -8.89 10.48
CA LYS A 38 2.02 -9.34 11.44
C LYS A 38 2.47 -10.78 11.18
N LYS A 39 1.54 -11.65 10.80
CA LYS A 39 1.85 -13.05 10.43
C LYS A 39 2.59 -13.15 9.10
N ALA A 40 2.21 -12.32 8.12
CA ALA A 40 2.78 -12.35 6.78
C ALA A 40 4.17 -11.70 6.66
N ILE A 41 4.49 -10.73 7.50
CA ILE A 41 5.78 -10.01 7.46
C ILE A 41 6.69 -10.56 8.57
N PRO A 42 7.69 -11.40 8.24
CA PRO A 42 8.49 -12.12 9.22
C PRO A 42 9.54 -11.21 9.87
N ARG A 43 9.10 -10.27 10.72
CA ARG A 43 9.98 -9.36 11.44
C ARG A 43 9.83 -9.58 12.94
N LYS A 44 10.86 -10.16 13.54
CA LYS A 44 10.92 -10.41 14.99
C LYS A 44 10.84 -9.10 15.76
N GLU A 45 10.02 -9.08 16.82
CA GLU A 45 9.87 -7.96 17.76
C GLU A 45 9.51 -6.62 17.09
N PHE A 46 8.80 -6.67 15.97
CA PHE A 46 8.44 -5.47 15.22
C PHE A 46 7.08 -4.91 15.63
N VAL A 47 7.07 -3.66 16.06
CA VAL A 47 5.85 -2.90 16.34
C VAL A 47 5.42 -2.13 15.09
N PHE A 48 4.28 -2.51 14.53
CA PHE A 48 3.66 -1.81 13.41
C PHE A 48 3.16 -0.43 13.83
N LYS A 49 3.47 0.60 13.04
CA LYS A 49 3.04 1.99 13.25
C LYS A 49 2.04 2.42 12.17
N PRO A 50 1.05 3.27 12.48
CA PRO A 50 -0.03 3.62 11.52
C PRO A 50 0.40 4.30 10.21
N ARG A 51 1.61 4.86 10.12
CA ARG A 51 2.12 5.55 8.92
C ARG A 51 3.10 4.70 8.11
N GLN A 52 3.30 3.46 8.53
CA GLN A 52 4.13 2.51 7.79
C GLN A 52 3.36 1.98 6.58
N VAL A 53 4.10 1.52 5.58
CA VAL A 53 3.55 1.10 4.30
C VAL A 53 4.18 -0.19 3.79
N VAL A 54 3.45 -0.90 2.95
CA VAL A 54 3.92 -2.03 2.14
C VAL A 54 3.68 -1.69 0.67
N CYS A 55 4.66 -1.91 -0.20
CA CYS A 55 4.49 -1.64 -1.63
C CYS A 55 3.66 -2.72 -2.34
N GLU A 56 3.12 -2.38 -3.50
CA GLU A 56 2.25 -3.27 -4.28
C GLU A 56 2.88 -4.59 -4.73
N LEU A 57 4.22 -4.66 -4.81
CA LEU A 57 4.96 -5.87 -5.16
C LEU A 57 4.74 -7.04 -4.18
N HIS A 58 4.17 -6.79 -3.00
CA HIS A 58 3.90 -7.80 -1.98
C HIS A 58 2.45 -8.29 -1.97
N PHE A 59 1.67 -7.92 -2.98
CA PHE A 59 0.31 -8.37 -3.19
C PHE A 59 0.22 -9.01 -4.57
N HIS A 60 -0.73 -9.92 -4.76
CA HIS A 60 -1.04 -10.36 -6.12
C HIS A 60 -1.75 -9.21 -6.86
N GLU A 61 -1.44 -9.04 -8.15
CA GLU A 61 -2.04 -7.96 -8.96
C GLU A 61 -3.57 -8.07 -8.99
N GLU A 62 -4.12 -9.29 -8.93
CA GLU A 62 -5.57 -9.54 -8.84
C GLU A 62 -6.22 -9.10 -7.53
N ASP A 63 -5.43 -8.97 -6.44
CA ASP A 63 -5.91 -8.44 -5.16
C ASP A 63 -5.91 -6.90 -5.14
N ILE A 64 -5.28 -6.26 -6.13
CA ILE A 64 -5.14 -4.80 -6.21
C ILE A 64 -6.23 -4.22 -7.11
N ILE A 65 -7.15 -3.49 -6.50
CA ILE A 65 -8.20 -2.77 -7.23
C ILE A 65 -7.69 -1.39 -7.65
N ARG A 66 -7.48 -1.20 -8.96
CA ARG A 66 -7.09 0.07 -9.57
C ARG A 66 -8.28 0.70 -10.30
N THR A 67 -8.91 1.69 -9.67
CA THR A 67 -10.06 2.42 -10.23
C THR A 67 -9.75 3.90 -10.42
N LYS A 68 -10.07 4.44 -11.59
CA LYS A 68 -10.12 5.88 -11.84
C LYS A 68 -11.57 6.34 -11.73
N LYS A 69 -11.82 7.29 -10.83
CA LYS A 69 -13.14 7.89 -10.60
C LYS A 69 -13.12 9.35 -11.03
N ILE A 70 -14.05 9.73 -11.90
CA ILE A 70 -14.29 11.13 -12.28
C ILE A 70 -15.59 11.56 -11.63
N THR A 71 -15.54 12.60 -10.82
CA THR A 71 -16.70 13.16 -10.13
C THR A 71 -17.09 14.51 -10.76
N ASP A 72 -18.39 14.81 -10.76
CA ASP A 72 -18.88 16.15 -11.09
C ASP A 72 -18.60 17.15 -9.93
N ILE A 73 -19.01 18.40 -10.13
CA ILE A 73 -18.88 19.46 -9.11
C ILE A 73 -19.66 19.19 -7.81
N ASN A 74 -20.62 18.26 -7.84
CA ASN A 74 -21.44 17.85 -6.69
C ASN A 74 -20.91 16.57 -6.03
N GLY A 75 -19.80 16.00 -6.49
CA GLY A 75 -19.23 14.76 -5.98
C GLY A 75 -19.89 13.48 -6.52
N LYS A 76 -20.80 13.58 -7.50
CA LYS A 76 -21.41 12.41 -8.14
C LYS A 76 -20.41 11.76 -9.09
N ILE A 77 -20.23 10.44 -8.98
CA ILE A 77 -19.38 9.67 -9.90
C ILE A 77 -20.04 9.66 -11.29
N VAL A 78 -19.35 10.23 -12.27
CA VAL A 78 -19.78 10.26 -13.67
C VAL A 78 -19.14 9.13 -14.47
N VAL A 79 -17.89 8.79 -14.12
CA VAL A 79 -17.13 7.71 -14.75
C VAL A 79 -16.35 6.96 -13.68
N GLU A 80 -16.48 5.64 -13.66
CA GLU A 80 -15.62 4.73 -12.91
C GLU A 80 -15.06 3.69 -13.89
N VAL A 81 -13.73 3.71 -14.08
CA VAL A 81 -13.05 2.76 -14.96
C VAL A 81 -11.96 2.04 -14.19
N LEU A 82 -11.93 0.71 -14.33
CA LEU A 82 -10.79 -0.09 -13.91
C LEU A 82 -9.64 0.14 -14.89
N TYR A 83 -8.44 0.33 -14.36
CA TYR A 83 -7.23 0.42 -15.17
C TYR A 83 -6.22 -0.61 -14.69
N ARG A 84 -5.36 -1.07 -15.59
CA ARG A 84 -4.20 -1.91 -15.26
C ARG A 84 -2.94 -1.10 -15.51
#